data_AF-A0A7K1LCK5-F1
#
_entry.id   AF-A0A7K1LCK5-F1
#
_cell.length_a   1.000
_cell.length_b   1.000
_cell.length_c   1.000
_cell.angle_alpha   90.00
_cell.angle_beta   90.00
_cell.angle_gamma   90.00
#
_symmetry.space_group_name_H-M   'P 1'
#
loop_
_entity.id
_entity.type
_entity.pdbx_description
1 polymer ?
#
loop_
_entity_poly.entity_id
_entity_poly.type
_entity_poly.pdbx_seq_one_letter_code
_entity_poly.pdbx_strand_id
1 'polypeptide(L)'
;MSTLLNVAALIIAACALILSTLIALRQSLLQERANASPALLTLLSEYRSPAFHKRYEYVCRRLAQEHSPDLGLSGLPEDAQEAVYDIVYHYMDFATLVGLGILNEREVLALVRRRVTAVWDAIAPYIVREQELNPSAGTFSFLEALAAHARTLPPGQGTLALQWSRRGRWTRQRLLPKHWRLTYLERAQAERARQQQGSES
;
A
#
# COMPACT_ATOMS: atom_id res chain seq x y z
N MET A 1 25.87 48.32 -34.66
CA MET A 1 24.47 48.24 -34.18
C MET A 1 23.94 46.81 -34.21
N SER A 2 24.04 46.11 -35.34
CA SER A 2 23.41 44.78 -35.56
C SER A 2 24.00 43.63 -34.71
N THR A 3 25.29 43.67 -34.39
CA THR A 3 25.96 42.61 -33.59
C THR A 3 25.51 42.60 -32.13
N LEU A 4 25.34 43.78 -31.52
CA LEU A 4 24.83 43.91 -30.15
C LEU A 4 23.39 43.39 -30.03
N LEU A 5 22.56 43.67 -31.04
CA LEU A 5 21.19 43.16 -31.09
C LEU A 5 21.15 41.64 -31.23
N ASN A 6 22.03 41.04 -32.03
CA ASN A 6 22.13 39.59 -32.17
C ASN A 6 22.58 38.90 -30.88
N VAL A 7 23.55 39.48 -30.16
CA VAL A 7 24.01 38.96 -28.86
C VAL A 7 22.89 39.04 -27.82
N ALA A 8 22.16 40.15 -27.76
CA ALA A 8 21.02 40.29 -26.86
C ALA A 8 19.92 39.26 -27.17
N ALA A 9 19.59 39.07 -28.45
CA ALA A 9 18.62 38.07 -28.88
C ALA A 9 19.04 36.64 -28.50
N LEU A 10 20.33 36.31 -28.64
CA LEU A 10 20.86 35.00 -28.26
C LEU A 10 20.76 34.75 -26.75
N ILE A 11 21.08 35.75 -25.92
CA ILE A 11 20.96 35.65 -24.46
C ILE A 11 19.49 35.46 -24.06
N ILE A 12 18.57 36.22 -24.65
CA ILE A 12 17.13 36.09 -24.39
C ILE A 12 16.64 34.69 -24.76
N ALA A 13 17.04 34.18 -25.93
CA ALA A 13 16.68 32.83 -26.38
C ALA A 13 17.23 31.75 -25.43
N ALA A 14 18.48 31.88 -24.99
CA ALA A 14 19.08 30.94 -24.04
C ALA A 14 18.36 30.95 -22.68
N CYS A 15 18.06 32.13 -22.13
CA CYS A 15 17.29 32.28 -20.89
C CYS A 15 15.88 31.68 -21.02
N ALA A 16 15.19 31.94 -22.13
CA ALA A 16 13.87 31.39 -22.40
C ALA A 16 13.91 29.85 -22.46
N LEU A 17 14.93 29.28 -23.10
CA LEU A 17 15.12 27.83 -23.18
C LEU A 17 15.34 27.21 -21.79
N ILE A 18 16.25 27.78 -21.00
CA ILE A 18 16.52 27.30 -19.63
C ILE A 18 15.25 27.37 -18.79
N LEU A 19 14.52 28.48 -18.85
CA LEU A 19 13.28 28.65 -18.09
C LEU A 19 12.20 27.65 -18.56
N SER A 20 12.08 27.43 -19.87
CA SER A 20 11.16 26.45 -20.45
C SER A 20 11.49 25.03 -19.98
N THR A 21 12.76 24.63 -20.02
CA THR A 21 13.21 23.32 -19.52
C THR A 21 12.93 23.17 -18.03
N LEU A 22 13.21 24.19 -17.21
CA LEU A 22 12.93 24.15 -15.78
C LEU A 22 11.43 24.05 -15.48
N ILE A 23 10.59 24.76 -16.24
CA ILE A 23 9.14 24.68 -16.13
C ILE A 23 8.65 23.30 -16.54
N ALA A 24 9.11 22.75 -17.67
CA ALA A 24 8.72 21.43 -18.13
C ALA A 24 9.10 20.32 -17.14
N LEU A 25 10.29 20.39 -16.54
CA LEU A 25 10.71 19.44 -15.50
C LEU A 25 9.84 19.57 -14.24
N ARG A 26 9.53 20.79 -13.81
CA ARG A 26 8.61 21.01 -12.67
C ARG A 26 7.19 20.56 -12.98
N GLN A 27 6.71 20.78 -14.20
CA GLN A 27 5.39 20.36 -14.65
C GLN A 27 5.29 18.83 -14.73
N SER A 28 6.33 18.15 -15.21
CA SER A 28 6.39 16.68 -15.21
C SER A 28 6.34 16.11 -13.77
N LEU A 29 7.09 16.70 -12.84
CA LEU A 29 7.04 16.35 -11.41
C LEU A 29 5.70 16.69 -10.74
N LEU A 30 4.96 17.68 -11.27
CA LEU A 30 3.63 18.05 -10.78
C LEU A 30 2.52 17.19 -11.42
N GLN A 31 2.68 16.76 -12.67
CA GLN A 31 1.74 15.89 -13.38
C GLN A 31 1.67 14.48 -12.77
N GLU A 32 2.77 14.01 -12.16
CA GLU A 32 2.78 12.79 -11.34
C GLU A 32 1.67 12.83 -10.25
N ARG A 33 1.27 14.02 -9.79
CA ARG A 33 0.24 14.23 -8.76
C ARG A 33 -1.19 14.29 -9.31
N ALA A 34 -1.37 14.64 -10.58
CA ALA A 34 -2.69 14.71 -11.21
C ALA A 34 -3.30 13.31 -11.41
N ASN A 35 -2.45 12.29 -11.59
CA ASN A 35 -2.88 10.91 -11.83
C ASN A 35 -3.28 10.16 -10.56
N ALA A 36 -2.87 10.63 -9.37
CA ALA A 36 -3.19 9.97 -8.10
C ALA A 36 -4.65 10.19 -7.65
N SER A 37 -5.26 11.31 -8.05
CA SER A 37 -6.59 11.70 -7.57
C SER A 37 -7.71 10.81 -8.15
N PRO A 38 -7.74 10.50 -9.46
CA PRO A 38 -8.70 9.55 -10.01
C PRO A 38 -8.55 8.15 -9.40
N ALA A 39 -7.32 7.65 -9.24
CA ALA A 39 -7.06 6.33 -8.67
C ALA A 39 -7.58 6.21 -7.22
N LEU A 40 -7.32 7.22 -6.39
CA LEU A 40 -7.86 7.27 -5.03
C LEU A 40 -9.39 7.36 -5.00
N LEU A 41 -10.00 8.13 -5.91
CA LEU A 41 -11.46 8.26 -5.99
C LEU A 41 -12.13 6.94 -6.35
N THR A 42 -11.57 6.16 -7.28
CA THR A 42 -12.08 4.83 -7.64
C THR A 42 -12.01 3.85 -6.46
N LEU A 43 -10.90 3.85 -5.72
CA LEU A 43 -10.81 3.02 -4.51
C LEU A 43 -11.81 3.48 -3.44
N LEU A 44 -11.99 4.78 -3.27
CA LEU A 44 -12.94 5.32 -2.31
C LEU A 44 -14.41 5.08 -2.69
N SER A 45 -14.74 4.98 -3.98
CA SER A 45 -16.11 4.64 -4.38
C SER A 45 -16.46 3.21 -4.03
N GLU A 46 -15.55 2.27 -4.27
CA GLU A 46 -15.76 0.86 -3.91
C GLU A 46 -15.87 0.69 -2.39
N TYR A 47 -14.98 1.37 -1.65
CA TYR A 47 -14.99 1.39 -0.19
C TYR A 47 -16.34 1.80 0.40
N ARG A 48 -17.14 2.62 -0.31
CA ARG A 48 -18.44 3.13 0.15
C ARG A 48 -19.61 2.20 -0.19
N SER A 49 -19.38 1.14 -0.97
CA SER A 49 -20.42 0.19 -1.35
C SER A 49 -20.97 -0.55 -0.12
N PRO A 50 -22.30 -0.68 0.02
CA PRO A 50 -22.90 -1.52 1.07
C PRO A 50 -22.51 -3.00 0.94
N ALA A 51 -22.34 -3.50 -0.29
CA ALA A 51 -21.90 -4.87 -0.54
C ALA A 51 -20.47 -5.10 0.00
N PHE A 52 -19.57 -4.15 -0.25
CA PHE A 52 -18.21 -4.18 0.27
C PHE A 52 -18.17 -4.22 1.80
N HIS A 53 -19.02 -3.43 2.47
CA HIS A 53 -19.09 -3.44 3.94
C HIS A 53 -19.58 -4.78 4.50
N LYS A 54 -20.55 -5.42 3.84
CA LYS A 54 -21.04 -6.75 4.24
C LYS A 54 -19.95 -7.82 4.08
N ARG A 55 -19.24 -7.82 2.95
CA ARG A 55 -18.11 -8.72 2.69
C ARG A 55 -16.98 -8.50 3.70
N TYR A 56 -16.64 -7.23 3.97
CA TYR A 56 -15.65 -6.87 4.98
C TYR A 56 -16.02 -7.40 6.37
N GLU A 57 -17.28 -7.22 6.78
CA GLU A 57 -17.76 -7.73 8.06
C GLU A 57 -17.70 -9.26 8.12
N TYR A 58 -18.16 -9.92 7.05
CA TYR A 58 -18.07 -11.38 6.93
C TYR A 58 -16.63 -11.86 7.09
N VAL A 59 -15.70 -11.34 6.30
CA VAL A 59 -14.27 -11.72 6.34
C VAL A 59 -13.68 -11.49 7.73
N CYS A 60 -13.91 -10.31 8.33
CA CYS A 60 -13.24 -9.95 9.57
C CYS A 60 -13.88 -10.54 10.84
N ARG A 61 -15.15 -10.98 10.80
CA ARG A 61 -15.87 -11.43 12.01
C ARG A 61 -16.40 -12.86 11.93
N ARG A 62 -16.80 -13.31 10.75
CA ARG A 62 -17.55 -14.56 10.56
C ARG A 62 -16.74 -15.67 9.92
N LEU A 63 -15.81 -15.34 9.02
CA LEU A 63 -15.03 -16.32 8.25
C LEU A 63 -14.42 -17.41 9.14
N ALA A 64 -13.69 -17.03 10.19
CA ALA A 64 -13.05 -17.96 11.12
C ALA A 64 -14.02 -18.73 12.03
N GLN A 65 -15.27 -18.28 12.16
CA GLN A 65 -16.31 -18.99 12.90
C GLN A 65 -16.97 -20.07 12.05
N GLU A 66 -17.00 -19.86 10.73
CA GLU A 66 -17.72 -20.72 9.78
C GLU A 66 -16.78 -21.70 9.06
N HIS A 67 -15.51 -21.35 8.87
CA HIS A 67 -14.55 -22.14 8.09
C HIS A 67 -13.19 -22.21 8.78
N SER A 68 -12.64 -23.42 8.91
CA SER A 68 -11.29 -23.60 9.49
C SER A 68 -10.21 -23.02 8.57
N PRO A 69 -9.21 -22.31 9.13
CA PRO A 69 -7.99 -21.93 8.40
C PRO A 69 -7.23 -23.10 7.77
N ASP A 70 -7.39 -24.33 8.28
CA ASP A 70 -6.69 -25.53 7.80
C ASP A 70 -6.99 -25.88 6.34
N LEU A 71 -8.11 -25.35 5.81
CA LEU A 71 -8.54 -25.50 4.43
C LEU A 71 -7.70 -24.67 3.44
N GLY A 72 -6.92 -23.72 3.92
CA GLY A 72 -6.32 -22.69 3.06
C GLY A 72 -7.40 -21.77 2.46
N LEU A 73 -7.01 -20.95 1.48
CA LEU A 73 -7.96 -20.12 0.74
C LEU A 73 -8.69 -20.93 -0.33
N SER A 74 -7.97 -21.81 -1.03
CA SER A 74 -8.54 -22.61 -2.12
C SER A 74 -9.52 -23.68 -1.65
N GLY A 75 -9.49 -24.05 -0.36
CA GLY A 75 -10.45 -24.99 0.23
C GLY A 75 -11.72 -24.36 0.79
N LEU A 76 -11.87 -23.04 0.75
CA LEU A 76 -13.11 -22.37 1.18
C LEU A 76 -14.25 -22.60 0.17
N PRO A 77 -15.53 -22.52 0.58
CA PRO A 77 -16.64 -22.45 -0.37
C PRO A 77 -16.52 -21.24 -1.30
N GLU A 78 -17.07 -21.34 -2.52
CA GLU A 78 -16.94 -20.31 -3.57
C GLU A 78 -17.35 -18.91 -3.08
N ASP A 79 -18.52 -18.79 -2.43
CA ASP A 79 -19.01 -17.51 -1.90
C ASP A 79 -18.05 -16.89 -0.86
N ALA A 80 -17.42 -17.73 -0.04
CA ALA A 80 -16.46 -17.31 0.98
C ALA A 80 -15.13 -16.88 0.32
N GLN A 81 -14.69 -17.60 -0.71
CA GLN A 81 -13.52 -17.24 -1.50
C GLN A 81 -13.71 -15.89 -2.19
N GLU A 82 -14.84 -15.69 -2.87
CA GLU A 82 -15.15 -14.42 -3.55
C GLU A 82 -15.13 -13.25 -2.55
N ALA A 83 -15.79 -13.41 -1.41
CA ALA A 83 -15.81 -12.39 -0.36
C ALA A 83 -14.40 -12.07 0.17
N VAL A 84 -13.53 -13.08 0.34
CA VAL A 84 -12.14 -12.87 0.74
C VAL A 84 -11.37 -12.13 -0.36
N TYR A 85 -11.43 -12.60 -1.60
CA TYR A 85 -10.67 -12.01 -2.71
C TYR A 85 -11.06 -10.57 -2.98
N ASP A 86 -12.34 -10.22 -2.93
CA ASP A 86 -12.78 -8.84 -3.10
C ASP A 86 -12.14 -7.89 -2.07
N ILE A 87 -12.14 -8.31 -0.81
CA ILE A 87 -11.58 -7.51 0.28
C ILE A 87 -10.06 -7.45 0.17
N VAL A 88 -9.42 -8.58 -0.09
CA VAL A 88 -7.97 -8.68 -0.18
C VAL A 88 -7.45 -7.85 -1.34
N TYR A 89 -8.01 -8.00 -2.54
CA TYR A 89 -7.58 -7.27 -3.72
C TYR A 89 -7.81 -5.76 -3.56
N HIS A 90 -8.91 -5.35 -2.95
CA HIS A 90 -9.14 -3.94 -2.65
C HIS A 90 -8.03 -3.30 -1.80
N TYR A 91 -7.60 -3.95 -0.71
CA TYR A 91 -6.51 -3.43 0.11
C TYR A 91 -5.13 -3.66 -0.50
N MET A 92 -4.98 -4.69 -1.35
CA MET A 92 -3.78 -4.91 -2.15
C MET A 92 -3.57 -3.80 -3.18
N ASP A 93 -4.64 -3.26 -3.77
CA ASP A 93 -4.57 -2.10 -4.68
C ASP A 93 -4.02 -0.87 -3.95
N PHE A 94 -4.51 -0.58 -2.73
CA PHE A 94 -3.92 0.46 -1.90
C PHE A 94 -2.44 0.22 -1.65
N ALA A 95 -2.05 -1.00 -1.26
CA ALA A 95 -0.67 -1.34 -0.98
C ALA A 95 0.22 -1.25 -2.23
N THR A 96 -0.31 -1.64 -3.39
CA THR A 96 0.39 -1.58 -4.69
C THR A 96 0.60 -0.13 -5.11
N LEU A 97 -0.43 0.71 -5.05
CA LEU A 97 -0.31 2.12 -5.40
C LEU A 97 0.63 2.88 -4.45
N VAL A 98 0.66 2.50 -3.17
CA VAL A 98 1.66 2.99 -2.21
C VAL A 98 3.06 2.51 -2.59
N GLY A 99 3.23 1.22 -2.88
CA GLY A 99 4.51 0.63 -3.29
C GLY A 99 5.08 1.24 -4.58
N LEU A 100 4.22 1.60 -5.52
CA LEU A 100 4.58 2.31 -6.76
C LEU A 100 4.83 3.82 -6.55
N GLY A 101 4.58 4.35 -5.35
CA GLY A 101 4.76 5.77 -5.04
C GLY A 101 3.68 6.69 -5.62
N ILE A 102 2.58 6.12 -6.14
CA ILE A 102 1.43 6.86 -6.68
C ILE A 102 0.62 7.47 -5.53
N LEU A 103 0.42 6.71 -4.45
CA LEU A 103 -0.23 7.18 -3.23
C LEU A 103 0.79 7.38 -2.10
N ASN A 104 0.57 8.43 -1.31
CA ASN A 104 1.37 8.65 -0.11
C ASN A 104 0.94 7.67 1.00
N GLU A 105 1.86 6.82 1.44
CA GLU A 105 1.63 5.81 2.47
C GLU A 105 1.00 6.38 3.75
N ARG A 106 1.45 7.56 4.22
CA ARG A 106 0.92 8.17 5.44
C ARG A 106 -0.54 8.59 5.29
N GLU A 107 -0.90 9.10 4.11
CA GLU A 107 -2.27 9.51 3.80
C GLU A 107 -3.18 8.29 3.69
N VAL A 108 -2.71 7.22 3.04
CA VAL A 108 -3.44 5.94 2.94
C VAL A 108 -3.63 5.32 4.32
N LEU A 109 -2.58 5.23 5.13
CA LEU A 109 -2.69 4.66 6.47
C LEU A 109 -3.52 5.51 7.42
N ALA A 110 -3.56 6.84 7.25
CA ALA A 110 -4.50 7.67 8.00
C ALA A 110 -5.96 7.27 7.74
N LEU A 111 -6.27 6.80 6.52
CA LEU A 111 -7.60 6.36 6.10
C LEU A 111 -7.90 4.91 6.49
N VAL A 112 -7.03 3.96 6.11
CA VAL A 112 -7.37 2.52 6.13
C VAL A 112 -6.67 1.72 7.21
N ARG A 113 -5.80 2.31 8.04
CA ARG A 113 -4.96 1.58 9.02
C ARG A 113 -5.70 0.51 9.82
N ARG A 114 -6.85 0.86 10.42
CA ARG A 114 -7.61 -0.10 11.25
C ARG A 114 -8.12 -1.26 10.42
N ARG A 115 -8.64 -0.97 9.22
CA ARG A 115 -9.25 -1.97 8.35
C ARG A 115 -8.22 -2.88 7.69
N VAL A 116 -7.12 -2.34 7.18
CA VAL A 116 -6.04 -3.16 6.60
C VAL A 116 -5.43 -4.11 7.63
N THR A 117 -5.30 -3.65 8.88
CA THR A 117 -4.80 -4.51 9.98
C THR A 117 -5.79 -5.64 10.28
N ALA A 118 -7.08 -5.31 10.44
CA ALA A 118 -8.12 -6.30 10.74
C ALA A 118 -8.30 -7.33 9.61
N VAL A 119 -8.23 -6.90 8.35
CA VAL A 119 -8.28 -7.79 7.19
C VAL A 119 -7.11 -8.75 7.22
N TRP A 120 -5.89 -8.25 7.37
CA TRP A 120 -4.70 -9.10 7.44
C TRP A 120 -4.80 -10.12 8.58
N ASP A 121 -5.22 -9.69 9.78
CA ASP A 121 -5.40 -10.58 10.92
C ASP A 121 -6.42 -11.70 10.67
N ALA A 122 -7.49 -11.41 9.92
CA ALA A 122 -8.50 -12.41 9.60
C ALA A 122 -8.02 -13.43 8.56
N ILE A 123 -7.28 -13.00 7.53
CA ILE A 123 -6.93 -13.84 6.38
C ILE A 123 -5.56 -14.53 6.52
N ALA A 124 -4.64 -13.97 7.31
CA ALA A 124 -3.26 -14.47 7.39
C ALA A 124 -3.18 -15.97 7.72
N PRO A 125 -4.00 -16.53 8.63
CA PRO A 125 -4.00 -17.98 8.89
C PRO A 125 -4.30 -18.82 7.64
N TYR A 126 -5.25 -18.40 6.80
CA TYR A 126 -5.63 -19.10 5.56
C TYR A 126 -4.51 -19.01 4.52
N ILE A 127 -3.86 -17.85 4.39
CA ILE A 127 -2.75 -17.65 3.43
C ILE A 127 -1.55 -18.50 3.83
N VAL A 128 -1.18 -18.50 5.12
CA VAL A 128 -0.08 -19.33 5.62
C VAL A 128 -0.35 -20.79 5.31
N ARG A 129 -1.59 -21.25 5.56
CA ARG A 129 -1.97 -22.62 5.25
C ARG A 129 -1.95 -22.93 3.75
N GLU A 130 -2.45 -22.02 2.93
CA GLU A 130 -2.42 -22.14 1.47
C GLU A 130 -0.99 -22.33 0.95
N GLN A 131 -0.03 -21.58 1.50
CA GLN A 131 1.38 -21.69 1.13
C GLN A 131 2.03 -23.01 1.56
N GLU A 132 1.61 -23.56 2.71
CA GLU A 132 2.05 -24.90 3.14
C GLU A 132 1.52 -26.00 2.21
N LEU A 133 0.26 -25.86 1.76
CA LEU A 133 -0.38 -26.80 0.84
C LEU A 133 0.14 -26.66 -0.60
N ASN A 134 0.39 -25.43 -1.02
CA ASN A 134 0.87 -25.08 -2.34
C ASN A 134 1.88 -23.93 -2.27
N PRO A 135 3.20 -24.23 -2.22
CA PRO A 135 4.25 -23.21 -2.18
C PRO A 135 4.28 -22.26 -3.38
N SER A 136 3.60 -22.59 -4.48
CA SER A 136 3.47 -21.74 -5.67
C SER A 136 2.28 -20.78 -5.63
N ALA A 137 1.44 -20.86 -4.59
CA ALA A 137 0.30 -19.98 -4.41
C ALA A 137 0.73 -18.51 -4.32
N GLY A 138 -0.08 -17.63 -4.94
CA GLY A 138 0.19 -16.20 -4.97
C GLY A 138 0.40 -15.62 -3.57
N THR A 139 1.40 -14.75 -3.42
CA THR A 139 1.68 -14.10 -2.13
C THR A 139 1.06 -12.72 -2.08
N PHE A 140 0.33 -12.42 -1.00
CA PHE A 140 -0.24 -11.09 -0.74
C PHE A 140 0.79 -10.16 -0.06
N SER A 141 2.04 -10.17 -0.53
CA SER A 141 3.18 -9.52 0.16
C SER A 141 3.02 -8.02 0.33
N PHE A 142 2.40 -7.34 -0.65
CA PHE A 142 2.15 -5.90 -0.56
C PHE A 142 1.15 -5.59 0.57
N LEU A 143 0.07 -6.37 0.66
CA LEU A 143 -0.93 -6.24 1.72
C LEU A 143 -0.32 -6.52 3.09
N GLU A 144 0.47 -7.60 3.19
CA GLU A 144 1.22 -7.96 4.40
C GLU A 144 2.12 -6.81 4.86
N ALA A 145 2.93 -6.25 3.94
CA ALA A 145 3.84 -5.16 4.25
C ALA A 145 3.09 -3.91 4.72
N LEU A 146 1.98 -3.56 4.07
CA LEU A 146 1.15 -2.43 4.46
C LEU A 146 0.53 -2.64 5.85
N ALA A 147 0.01 -3.84 6.14
CA ALA A 147 -0.55 -4.18 7.44
C ALA A 147 0.52 -4.17 8.55
N ALA A 148 1.71 -4.69 8.27
CA ALA A 148 2.85 -4.65 9.18
C ALA A 148 3.23 -3.21 9.52
N HIS A 149 3.31 -2.32 8.51
CA HIS A 149 3.60 -0.90 8.76
C HIS A 149 2.47 -0.22 9.55
N ALA A 150 1.22 -0.51 9.22
CA ALA A 150 0.03 0.02 9.89
C ALA A 150 0.03 -0.24 11.42
N ARG A 151 0.60 -1.37 11.86
CA ARG A 151 0.76 -1.73 13.28
C ARG A 151 1.82 -0.91 14.01
N THR A 152 2.89 -0.51 13.32
CA THR A 152 4.00 0.23 13.93
C THR A 152 3.66 1.69 14.27
N LEU A 153 2.56 2.21 13.71
CA LEU A 153 2.15 3.59 13.93
C LEU A 153 1.53 3.78 15.33
N PRO A 154 1.89 4.82 16.09
CA PRO A 154 1.23 5.14 17.36
C PRO A 154 -0.27 5.38 17.19
N PRO A 155 -1.13 4.96 18.14
CA PRO A 155 -2.55 5.33 18.14
C PRO A 155 -2.69 6.87 18.16
N GLY A 156 -3.53 7.43 17.29
CA GLY A 156 -3.78 8.88 17.21
C GLY A 156 -3.05 9.66 16.09
N GLN A 157 -2.11 9.05 15.37
CA GLN A 157 -1.42 9.75 14.25
C GLN A 157 -2.27 9.96 12.99
N GLY A 158 -3.40 9.26 12.83
CA GLY A 158 -4.33 9.49 11.70
C GLY A 158 -4.86 10.93 11.68
N THR A 159 -5.10 11.51 12.85
CA THR A 159 -5.56 12.89 13.02
C THR A 159 -4.44 13.92 12.75
N LEU A 160 -3.20 13.59 13.12
CA LEU A 160 -2.04 14.44 12.84
C LEU A 160 -1.69 14.44 11.34
N ALA A 161 -1.84 13.33 10.63
CA ALA A 161 -1.63 13.28 9.18
C ALA A 161 -2.56 14.23 8.41
N LEU A 162 -3.83 14.34 8.82
CA LEU A 162 -4.80 15.32 8.29
C LEU A 162 -4.38 16.78 8.53
N GLN A 163 -3.70 17.05 9.65
CA GLN A 163 -3.28 18.39 10.04
C GLN A 163 -1.99 18.84 9.30
N TRP A 164 -1.11 17.89 8.95
CA TRP A 164 0.18 18.15 8.31
C TRP A 164 0.10 18.19 6.78
N SER A 165 -0.88 17.52 6.16
CA SER A 165 -1.12 17.64 4.70
C SER A 165 -1.48 19.07 4.27
N ARG A 166 -1.87 19.93 5.21
CA ARG A 166 -2.18 21.36 5.01
C ARG A 166 -0.97 22.30 5.07
N ARG A 167 0.18 21.88 5.63
CA ARG A 167 1.38 22.75 5.77
C ARG A 167 2.59 22.14 5.07
N GLY A 168 2.83 22.57 3.82
CA GLY A 168 4.15 22.49 3.16
C GLY A 168 4.63 21.10 2.75
N ARG A 169 4.08 20.56 1.65
CA ARG A 169 4.59 19.34 0.98
C ARG A 169 5.81 19.64 0.10
N TRP A 170 6.97 19.76 0.72
CA TRP A 170 8.28 19.72 0.05
C TRP A 170 9.27 19.01 0.97
N THR A 171 9.26 17.68 1.02
CA THR A 171 10.47 16.84 1.10
C THR A 171 10.11 15.37 1.36
N ARG A 172 10.95 14.50 0.77
CA ARG A 172 11.04 13.03 0.94
C ARG A 172 10.12 12.17 0.07
N GLN A 173 10.39 12.22 -1.23
CA GLN A 173 10.41 10.99 -2.04
C GLN A 173 11.80 10.36 -1.90
N ARG A 174 11.86 9.02 -1.98
CA ARG A 174 12.98 8.12 -1.65
C ARG A 174 13.11 7.79 -0.17
N LEU A 175 12.40 6.72 0.20
CA LEU A 175 13.01 5.48 0.65
C LEU A 175 11.89 4.44 0.58
N LEU A 176 11.90 3.58 -0.45
CA LEU A 176 11.31 2.25 -0.28
C LEU A 176 11.98 1.69 0.98
N PRO A 177 11.25 1.37 2.05
CA PRO A 177 11.90 0.96 3.27
C PRO A 177 12.63 -0.36 2.99
N LYS A 178 13.97 -0.40 3.16
CA LYS A 178 14.77 -1.63 2.99
C LYS A 178 14.23 -2.82 3.79
N HIS A 179 13.38 -2.58 4.80
CA HIS A 179 12.72 -3.61 5.60
C HIS A 179 11.58 -4.36 4.91
N TRP A 180 11.15 -3.96 3.71
CA TRP A 180 10.17 -4.72 2.91
C TRP A 180 10.70 -6.09 2.43
N ARG A 181 12.01 -6.34 2.61
CA ARG A 181 12.68 -7.58 2.22
C ARG A 181 12.64 -8.71 3.26
N LEU A 182 12.04 -8.49 4.42
CA LEU A 182 11.91 -9.55 5.44
C LEU A 182 10.42 -9.79 5.65
N THR A 183 9.88 -10.77 4.93
CA THR A 183 8.52 -11.26 5.09
C THR A 183 8.30 -11.74 6.53
N TYR A 184 7.09 -11.58 7.04
CA TYR A 184 6.65 -12.11 8.34
C TYR A 184 6.94 -13.61 8.45
N LEU A 185 6.92 -14.32 7.33
CA LEU A 185 7.27 -15.75 7.21
C LEU A 185 8.72 -16.05 7.59
N GLU A 186 9.70 -15.24 7.20
CA GLU A 186 11.09 -15.45 7.63
C GLU A 186 11.24 -15.22 9.14
N ARG A 187 10.48 -14.29 9.72
CA ARG A 187 10.47 -14.06 11.18
C ARG A 187 9.73 -15.16 11.93
N ALA A 188 8.59 -15.63 11.41
CA ALA A 188 7.81 -16.71 12.00
C ALA A 188 8.55 -18.06 11.91
N GLN A 189 9.26 -18.33 10.81
CA GLN A 189 10.13 -19.50 10.67
C GLN A 189 11.35 -19.41 11.60
N ALA A 190 11.96 -18.23 11.73
CA ALA A 190 13.07 -18.01 12.67
C ALA A 190 12.63 -18.14 14.14
N GLU A 191 11.42 -17.71 14.50
CA GLU A 191 10.87 -17.88 15.84
C GLU A 191 10.50 -19.34 16.15
N ARG A 192 9.93 -20.07 15.17
CA ARG A 192 9.65 -21.51 15.32
C ARG A 192 10.94 -22.35 15.44
N ALA A 193 11.98 -22.03 14.67
CA ALA A 193 13.29 -22.68 14.78
C ALA A 193 13.94 -22.45 16.16
N ARG A 194 13.78 -21.25 16.75
CA ARG A 194 14.24 -20.96 18.11
C ARG A 194 13.44 -21.69 19.19
N GLN A 195 12.14 -21.89 19.00
CA GLN A 195 11.31 -22.65 19.93
C GLN A 195 11.63 -24.15 19.92
N GLN A 196 11.96 -24.72 18.74
CA GLN A 196 12.40 -26.12 18.63
C GLN A 196 13.78 -26.37 19.24
N GLN A 197 14.73 -25.44 19.08
CA GLN A 197 16.05 -25.53 19.75
C GLN A 197 15.97 -25.37 21.27
N GLY A 198 14.98 -24.65 21.79
CA GLY A 198 14.76 -24.49 23.23
C GLY A 198 14.09 -25.67 23.93
N SER A 199 13.49 -26.62 23.18
CA SER A 199 12.84 -27.81 23.74
C SER A 199 13.73 -29.07 23.77
N GLU A 200 14.91 -29.01 23.18
CA GLU A 200 15.90 -30.11 23.14
C GLU A 200 17.07 -29.91 24.11
N SER A 201 17.03 -28.88 24.96
CA SER A 201 17.95 -28.64 26.08
C SER A 201 17.23 -28.82 27.41
#